data_AF-M5C1Z1-F1
#
_entry.id   AF-M5C1Z1-F1
#
_cell.length_a   1.000
_cell.length_b   1.000
_cell.length_c   1.000
_cell.angle_alpha   90.00
_cell.angle_beta   90.00
_cell.angle_gamma   90.00
#
_symmetry.space_group_name_H-M   'P 1'
#
loop_
_entity.id
_entity.type
_entity.pdbx_description
1 polymer ?
#
loop_
_entity_poly.entity_id
_entity_poly.type
_entity_poly.pdbx_seq_one_letter_code
_entity_poly.pdbx_strand_id
1 'polypeptide(L)'
;MEAHTPGIAPPISSIPKNIKAFQKVFSTNLFTMLPVHCSGDCEIRLEDGKDIPYGSMYPMNPSKTAPLKDHIDSELAAGNTHPSTSPAGTPVIQDELIEKLYCA
;
A
#
# COMPACT_ATOMS: atom_id res chain seq x y z
N MET A 1 -4.07 20.51 7.74
CA MET A 1 -4.93 19.48 8.36
C MET A 1 -5.96 19.11 7.30
N GLU A 2 -5.50 18.44 6.25
CA GLU A 2 -6.36 18.03 5.14
C GLU A 2 -7.11 16.79 5.59
N ALA A 3 -8.43 16.92 5.72
CA ALA A 3 -9.29 15.81 6.06
C ALA A 3 -9.27 14.81 4.90
N HIS A 4 -8.91 13.55 5.17
CA HIS A 4 -9.27 12.43 4.32
C HIS A 4 -10.78 12.47 4.12
N THR A 5 -11.23 13.04 3.00
CA THR A 5 -12.60 12.88 2.54
C THR A 5 -12.67 11.47 2.00
N PRO A 6 -13.37 10.53 2.66
CA PRO A 6 -13.54 9.21 2.09
C PRO A 6 -14.28 9.41 0.78
N GLY A 7 -13.71 8.92 -0.31
CA GLY A 7 -14.22 9.10 -1.67
C GLY A 7 -15.74 8.93 -1.67
N ILE A 8 -16.45 10.03 -1.93
CA ILE A 8 -17.90 10.03 -1.97
C ILE A 8 -18.27 9.25 -3.23
N ALA A 9 -18.64 7.98 -3.03
CA ALA A 9 -19.20 7.16 -4.09
C ALA A 9 -20.33 7.95 -4.77
N PRO A 10 -20.37 7.99 -6.11
CA PRO A 10 -21.43 8.71 -6.81
C PRO A 10 -22.79 8.19 -6.31
N PRO A 11 -23.78 9.09 -6.08
CA PRO A 11 -25.11 8.67 -5.67
C PRO A 11 -25.62 7.61 -6.63
N ILE A 12 -26.23 6.52 -6.14
CA ILE A 12 -26.72 5.41 -6.99
C ILE A 12 -27.67 5.91 -8.10
N SER A 13 -28.31 7.06 -7.90
CA SER A 13 -29.14 7.77 -8.88
C SER A 13 -28.38 8.32 -10.11
N SER A 14 -27.07 8.51 -10.01
CA SER A 14 -26.20 8.97 -11.11
C SER A 14 -25.64 7.86 -11.99
N ILE A 15 -25.84 6.58 -11.60
CA ILE A 15 -25.35 5.42 -12.35
C ILE A 15 -26.28 5.14 -13.54
N PRO A 16 -25.77 5.12 -14.78
CA PRO A 16 -26.56 4.79 -15.97
C PRO A 16 -27.26 3.42 -15.87
N LYS A 17 -28.47 3.31 -16.42
CA LYS A 17 -29.31 2.10 -16.34
C LYS A 17 -28.61 0.84 -16.83
N ASN A 18 -27.78 0.94 -17.88
CA ASN A 18 -27.08 -0.18 -18.49
C ASN A 18 -25.99 -0.81 -17.60
N ILE A 19 -25.51 -0.11 -16.57
CA ILE A 19 -24.49 -0.61 -15.65
C ILE A 19 -24.95 -0.64 -14.19
N LYS A 20 -26.23 -0.37 -13.93
CA LYS A 20 -26.79 -0.32 -12.57
C LYS A 20 -26.70 -1.65 -11.83
N ALA A 21 -26.65 -2.78 -12.55
CA ALA A 21 -26.36 -4.10 -11.97
C ALA A 21 -25.01 -4.15 -11.22
N PHE A 22 -24.05 -3.31 -11.62
CA PHE A 22 -22.73 -3.19 -11.01
C PHE A 22 -22.62 -2.02 -10.03
N GLN A 23 -23.74 -1.46 -9.53
CA GLN A 23 -23.73 -0.36 -8.55
C GLN A 23 -22.80 -0.63 -7.34
N LYS A 24 -22.67 -1.90 -6.98
CA LYS A 24 -21.83 -2.41 -5.91
C LYS A 24 -20.34 -2.06 -6.13
N VAL A 25 -19.86 -2.05 -7.38
CA VAL A 25 -18.48 -1.73 -7.75
C VAL A 25 -18.12 -0.26 -7.50
N PHE A 26 -19.13 0.62 -7.39
CA PHE A 26 -18.90 2.05 -7.11
C PHE A 26 -18.90 2.37 -5.62
N SER A 27 -19.11 1.39 -4.73
CA SER A 27 -19.15 1.62 -3.28
C SER A 27 -17.74 1.62 -2.68
N THR A 28 -17.37 2.66 -1.96
CA THR A 28 -16.07 2.75 -1.28
C THR A 28 -15.88 1.71 -0.18
N ASN A 29 -16.95 1.31 0.51
CA ASN A 29 -16.89 0.36 1.63
C ASN A 29 -16.57 -1.10 1.22
N LEU A 30 -16.73 -1.46 -0.05
CA LEU A 30 -16.55 -2.85 -0.48
C LEU A 30 -15.13 -3.21 -0.87
N PHE A 31 -14.27 -2.20 -0.99
CA PHE A 31 -12.86 -2.35 -1.35
C PHE A 31 -11.94 -1.94 -0.20
N THR A 32 -12.46 -1.89 1.04
CA THR A 32 -11.66 -1.59 2.24
C THR A 32 -10.88 -2.80 2.74
N MET A 33 -11.06 -3.97 2.14
CA MET A 33 -10.33 -5.19 2.50
C MET A 33 -9.86 -5.88 1.23
N LEU A 34 -8.65 -6.43 1.29
CA LEU A 34 -8.12 -7.25 0.21
C LEU A 34 -9.01 -8.49 0.01
N PRO A 35 -9.31 -8.87 -1.24
CA PRO A 35 -9.98 -10.13 -1.51
C PRO A 35 -9.13 -11.31 -1.04
N VAL A 36 -9.78 -12.44 -0.78
CA VAL A 36 -9.07 -13.69 -0.43
C VAL A 36 -8.15 -14.07 -1.59
N HIS A 37 -6.94 -14.51 -1.26
CA HIS A 37 -5.97 -15.02 -2.21
C HIS A 37 -6.58 -16.04 -3.17
N CYS A 38 -6.28 -15.90 -4.46
CA CYS A 38 -6.86 -16.72 -5.52
C CYS A 38 -5.84 -17.05 -6.61
N SER A 39 -6.21 -17.91 -7.56
CA SER A 39 -5.34 -18.27 -8.68
C SER A 39 -5.00 -17.10 -9.62
N GLY A 40 -5.65 -15.95 -9.46
CA GLY A 40 -5.38 -14.72 -10.20
C GLY A 40 -4.36 -13.80 -9.53
N ASP A 41 -3.80 -14.20 -8.38
CA ASP A 41 -2.80 -13.39 -7.68
C ASP A 41 -1.50 -13.32 -8.49
N CYS A 42 -0.85 -12.17 -8.45
CA CYS A 42 0.42 -11.97 -9.14
C CYS A 42 1.56 -12.65 -8.38
N GLU A 43 2.06 -13.76 -8.92
CA GLU A 43 3.23 -14.47 -8.40
C GLU A 43 4.53 -13.70 -8.73
N ILE A 44 5.38 -13.52 -7.72
CA ILE A 44 6.76 -13.03 -7.90
C ILE A 44 7.68 -14.25 -7.96
N ARG A 45 8.11 -14.64 -9.16
CA ARG A 45 9.03 -15.76 -9.35
C ARG A 45 10.47 -15.34 -9.09
N LEU A 46 11.15 -16.08 -8.23
CA LEU A 46 12.58 -15.91 -7.99
C LEU A 46 13.37 -16.64 -9.08
N GLU A 47 14.54 -16.10 -9.42
CA GLU A 47 15.52 -16.80 -10.27
C GLU A 47 16.12 -17.98 -9.51
N ASP A 48 16.40 -19.08 -10.20
CA ASP A 48 16.96 -20.28 -9.59
C ASP A 48 18.29 -19.98 -8.87
N GLY A 49 18.38 -20.39 -7.60
CA GLY A 49 19.57 -20.22 -6.77
C GLY A 49 19.79 -18.80 -6.23
N LYS A 50 18.83 -17.88 -6.40
CA LYS A 50 18.94 -16.51 -5.87
C LYS A 50 18.34 -16.41 -4.46
N ASP A 51 19.12 -15.82 -3.56
CA ASP A 51 18.66 -15.54 -2.21
C ASP A 51 17.64 -14.39 -2.18
N ILE A 52 16.77 -14.44 -1.18
CA ILE A 52 15.79 -13.39 -0.91
C ILE A 52 16.53 -12.14 -0.39
N PRO A 53 16.31 -10.95 -0.97
CA PRO A 53 17.01 -9.74 -0.55
C PRO A 53 16.60 -9.31 0.85
N TYR A 54 17.60 -9.02 1.69
CA TYR A 54 17.43 -8.37 2.98
C TYR A 54 18.32 -7.12 3.06
N GLY A 55 17.69 -5.96 3.02
CA GLY A 55 18.35 -4.67 3.15
C GLY A 55 18.43 -4.22 4.61
N SER A 56 19.59 -3.74 5.04
CA SER A 56 19.77 -3.15 6.37
C SER A 56 18.86 -1.92 6.55
N MET A 57 18.24 -1.79 7.72
CA MET A 57 17.52 -0.58 8.09
C MET A 57 18.52 0.56 8.36
N TYR A 58 18.23 1.74 7.83
CA TYR A 58 19.04 2.95 8.05
C TYR A 58 18.39 3.86 9.10
N PRO A 59 19.18 4.60 9.88
CA PRO A 59 18.64 5.59 10.80
C PRO A 59 17.92 6.70 10.03
N MET A 60 16.69 6.99 10.42
CA MET A 60 15.86 8.06 9.85
C MET A 60 15.87 9.30 10.74
N ASN A 61 15.87 10.49 10.13
CA ASN A 61 15.79 11.76 10.86
C ASN A 61 14.43 11.85 11.59
N PRO A 62 14.39 12.20 12.90
CA PRO A 62 13.14 12.35 13.65
C PRO A 62 12.05 13.20 12.97
N SER A 63 12.43 14.26 12.24
CA SER A 63 11.47 15.12 11.54
C SER A 63 10.69 14.39 10.44
N LYS A 64 11.24 13.28 9.94
CA LYS A 64 10.63 12.48 8.88
C LYS A 64 10.04 11.15 9.36
N THR A 65 10.36 10.75 10.60
CA THR A 65 9.82 9.54 11.23
C THR A 65 8.34 9.70 11.59
N ALA A 66 7.94 10.87 12.12
CA ALA A 66 6.55 11.09 12.54
C ALA A 66 5.54 11.02 11.37
N PRO A 67 5.73 11.74 10.25
CA PRO A 67 4.83 11.62 9.10
C PRO A 67 4.82 10.21 8.49
N LEU A 68 5.97 9.52 8.47
CA LEU A 68 6.05 8.15 7.99
C LEU A 68 5.25 7.20 8.88
N LYS A 69 5.33 7.37 10.19
CA LYS A 69 4.57 6.58 11.16
C LYS A 69 3.07 6.79 10.97
N ASP A 70 2.62 8.04 10.85
CA ASP A 70 1.21 8.35 10.63
C ASP A 70 0.69 7.72 9.32
N HIS A 71 1.50 7.74 8.27
CA HIS A 71 1.16 7.07 7.02
C HIS A 71 1.04 5.54 7.19
N ILE A 72 2.04 4.89 7.82
CA ILE A 72 2.01 3.45 8.08
C ILE A 72 0.79 3.06 8.92
N ASP A 73 0.50 3.80 9.98
CA ASP A 73 -0.64 3.56 10.86
C ASP A 73 -1.97 3.71 10.08
N SER A 74 -2.07 4.67 9.15
CA SER A 74 -3.25 4.82 8.28
C SER A 74 -3.40 3.68 7.27
N GLU A 75 -2.31 3.22 6.65
CA GLU A 75 -2.33 2.11 5.69
C GLU A 75 -2.65 0.77 6.38
N LEU A 76 -2.20 0.60 7.62
CA LEU A 76 -2.57 -0.53 8.50
C LEU A 76 -4.07 -0.49 8.82
N ALA A 77 -4.60 0.68 9.21
CA ALA A 77 -6.02 0.83 9.49
C ALA A 77 -6.90 0.62 8.24
N ALA A 78 -6.39 0.99 7.07
CA ALA A 78 -7.04 0.75 5.79
C ALA A 78 -6.96 -0.72 5.32
N GLY A 79 -6.13 -1.56 5.95
CA GLY A 79 -5.94 -2.95 5.55
C GLY A 79 -5.10 -3.12 4.28
N ASN A 80 -4.42 -2.07 3.81
CA ASN A 80 -3.54 -2.11 2.64
C ASN A 80 -2.19 -2.78 2.96
N THR A 81 -1.75 -2.70 4.21
CA THR A 81 -0.52 -3.33 4.70
C THR A 81 -0.78 -4.09 6.00
N HIS A 82 0.09 -5.05 6.32
CA HIS A 82 0.02 -5.82 7.57
C HIS A 82 1.43 -6.17 8.06
N PRO A 83 1.61 -6.44 9.36
CA PRO A 83 2.86 -6.98 9.87
C PRO A 83 3.21 -8.31 9.19
N SER A 84 4.48 -8.49 8.85
CA SER A 84 4.98 -9.69 8.17
C SER A 84 6.23 -10.21 8.85
N THR A 85 6.41 -11.53 8.84
CA THR A 85 7.61 -12.24 9.32
C THR A 85 8.47 -12.75 8.17
N SER A 86 8.37 -12.12 7.00
CA SER A 86 9.14 -12.50 5.82
C SER A 86 10.65 -12.39 6.07
N PRO A 87 11.47 -13.32 5.55
CA PRO A 87 12.92 -13.15 5.50
C PRO A 87 13.35 -12.06 4.50
N ALA A 88 12.45 -11.62 3.62
CA ALA A 88 12.66 -10.50 2.71
C ALA A 88 12.41 -9.17 3.39
N GLY A 89 13.26 -8.19 3.16
CA GLY A 89 13.06 -6.83 3.66
C GLY A 89 13.84 -5.80 2.87
N THR A 90 13.27 -4.62 2.67
CA THR A 90 13.96 -3.47 2.07
C THR A 90 13.66 -2.23 2.89
N PRO A 91 14.67 -1.40 3.21
CA PRO A 91 14.46 -0.19 3.98
C PRO A 91 13.60 0.83 3.21
N VAL A 92 12.78 1.58 3.94
CA VAL A 92 12.09 2.75 3.40
C VAL A 92 13.10 3.90 3.24
N ILE A 93 13.21 4.43 2.04
CA ILE A 93 14.09 5.56 1.72
C ILE A 93 13.23 6.80 1.46
N GLN A 94 13.61 7.94 2.02
CA GLN A 94 13.02 9.24 1.72
C GLN A 94 14.00 10.04 0.86
N ASP A 95 13.49 10.74 -0.16
CA ASP A 95 14.21 11.27 -1.33
C ASP A 95 15.60 11.89 -1.09
N GLU A 96 15.82 12.59 0.03
CA GLU A 96 17.13 13.19 0.36
C GLU A 96 18.25 12.17 0.69
N LEU A 97 17.93 10.88 0.83
CA LEU A 97 18.91 9.82 1.07
C LEU A 97 19.28 9.04 -0.20
N ILE A 98 18.54 9.20 -1.30
CA ILE A 98 18.81 8.49 -2.56
C ILE A 98 20.19 8.88 -3.11
N GLU A 99 20.51 10.17 -3.11
CA GLU A 99 21.82 10.72 -3.54
C GLU A 99 22.99 10.15 -2.73
N LYS A 100 22.82 9.91 -1.42
CA LYS A 100 23.92 9.43 -0.56
C LYS A 100 24.13 7.91 -0.63
N LEU A 101 23.11 7.16 -1.03
CA LEU A 101 23.16 5.70 -1.13
C LEU A 101 23.58 5.21 -2.51
N TYR A 102 23.31 5.98 -3.58
CA TYR A 102 23.59 5.58 -4.96
C TYR A 102 24.76 6.32 -5.63
N CYS A 103 25.35 7.34 -4.98
CA CYS A 103 26.55 8.05 -5.48
C CYS A 103 27.86 7.66 -4.76
N ALA A 104 27.93 6.48 -4.14
CA ALA A 104 29.14 5.95 -3.50
C ALA A 104 29.69 4.72 -4.23
#